data_AF-A0A833IN43-F1
#
_entry.id   AF-A0A833IN43-F1
#
_cell.length_a   1.000
_cell.length_b   1.000
_cell.length_c   1.000
_cell.angle_alpha   90.00
_cell.angle_beta   90.00
_cell.angle_gamma   90.00
#
_symmetry.space_group_name_H-M   'P 1'
#
loop_
_entity.id
_entity.type
_entity.pdbx_description
1 polymer ?
#
loop_
_entity_poly.entity_id
_entity_poly.type
_entity_poly.pdbx_seq_one_letter_code
_entity_poly.pdbx_strand_id
1 'polypeptide(L)'
;DRKSAILNIHFPKNQHLLEGATRRIKFEELFFIQLQLLNAKKLRQQKFQGAIFARVGEKVNTFYSKYLPFELTNAQKRVIKEIRSDTQTGAQMNRLIQGDVGSGKTVV
;
A
#
# COMPACT_ATOMS: atom_id res chain seq x y z
N ASP A 1 23.95 -3.10 -19.22
CA ASP A 1 24.33 -1.71 -18.90
C ASP A 1 23.31 -0.71 -19.48
N ARG A 2 23.11 0.47 -18.89
CA ARG A 2 22.10 1.46 -19.36
C ARG A 2 22.39 1.94 -20.77
N LYS A 3 23.67 2.23 -21.09
CA LYS A 3 24.08 2.66 -22.44
C LYS A 3 23.72 1.59 -23.48
N SER A 4 23.99 0.31 -23.18
CA SER A 4 23.62 -0.80 -24.05
C SER A 4 22.10 -0.97 -24.21
N ALA A 5 21.30 -0.68 -23.18
CA ALA A 5 19.85 -0.77 -23.26
C ALA A 5 19.26 0.33 -24.15
N ILE A 6 19.76 1.57 -24.03
CA ILE A 6 19.35 2.68 -24.92
C ILE A 6 19.69 2.37 -26.38
N LEU A 7 20.87 1.81 -26.65
CA LEU A 7 21.20 1.46 -28.04
C LEU A 7 20.29 0.36 -28.58
N ASN A 8 20.08 -0.72 -27.81
CA ASN A 8 19.30 -1.87 -28.26
C ASN A 8 17.77 -1.65 -28.24
N ILE A 9 17.24 -0.62 -27.55
CA ILE A 9 15.81 -0.28 -27.66
C ILE A 9 15.51 0.41 -29.01
N HIS A 10 16.46 1.16 -29.57
CA HIS A 10 16.30 1.84 -30.85
C HIS A 10 16.80 0.99 -32.04
N PHE A 11 17.96 0.34 -31.88
CA PHE A 11 18.63 -0.42 -32.95
C PHE A 11 19.04 -1.83 -32.47
N PRO A 12 18.07 -2.72 -32.17
CA PRO A 12 18.38 -4.08 -31.74
C PRO A 12 19.00 -4.90 -32.87
N LYS A 13 20.08 -5.63 -32.59
CA LYS A 13 20.64 -6.60 -33.56
C LYS A 13 19.82 -7.88 -33.68
N ASN A 14 19.02 -8.20 -32.66
CA ASN A 14 18.09 -9.33 -32.64
C ASN A 14 17.02 -9.12 -31.55
N GLN A 15 15.99 -9.97 -31.60
CA GLN A 15 14.86 -9.92 -30.68
C GLN A 15 15.27 -10.08 -29.20
N HIS A 16 16.22 -10.98 -28.91
CA HIS A 16 16.69 -11.21 -27.54
C HIS A 16 17.30 -9.94 -26.90
N LEU A 17 18.07 -9.17 -27.69
CA LEU A 17 18.65 -7.91 -27.23
C LEU A 17 17.60 -6.82 -27.03
N LEU A 18 16.57 -6.77 -27.88
CA LEU A 18 15.43 -5.86 -27.71
C LEU A 18 14.68 -6.15 -26.41
N GLU A 19 14.42 -7.43 -26.11
CA GLU A 19 13.75 -7.84 -24.87
C GLU A 19 14.58 -7.55 -23.62
N GLY A 20 15.90 -7.75 -23.70
CA GLY A 20 16.83 -7.36 -22.64
C GLY A 20 16.81 -5.84 -22.37
N ALA A 21 16.87 -5.03 -23.44
CA ALA A 21 16.77 -3.57 -23.34
C ALA A 21 15.43 -3.12 -22.75
N THR A 22 14.33 -3.69 -23.25
CA THR A 22 12.97 -3.41 -22.78
C THR A 22 12.83 -3.71 -21.30
N ARG A 23 13.28 -4.89 -20.84
CA ARG A 23 13.27 -5.25 -19.41
C ARG A 23 14.10 -4.28 -18.57
N ARG A 24 15.29 -3.91 -19.03
CA ARG A 24 16.18 -3.00 -18.30
C ARG A 24 15.60 -1.59 -18.16
N ILE A 25 14.92 -1.08 -19.18
CA ILE A 25 14.29 0.25 -19.16
C ILE A 25 13.02 0.23 -18.29
N LYS A 26 12.15 -0.78 -18.45
CA LYS A 26 10.97 -0.97 -17.58
C LYS A 26 11.36 -1.06 -16.11
N PHE A 27 12.42 -1.81 -15.80
CA PHE A 27 12.95 -1.88 -14.43
C PHE A 27 13.47 -0.52 -13.95
N GLU A 28 14.21 0.22 -14.78
CA GLU A 28 14.74 1.55 -14.41
C GLU A 28 13.63 2.51 -14.00
N GLU A 29 12.58 2.58 -14.82
CA GLU A 29 11.43 3.43 -14.58
C GLU A 29 10.70 3.03 -13.29
N LEU A 30 10.38 1.74 -13.13
CA LEU A 30 9.77 1.23 -11.91
C LEU A 30 10.64 1.49 -10.68
N PHE A 31 11.95 1.33 -10.77
CA PHE A 31 12.87 1.60 -9.67
C PHE A 31 12.82 3.06 -9.23
N PHE A 32 12.86 4.01 -10.17
CA PHE A 32 12.77 5.44 -9.83
C PHE A 32 11.41 5.82 -9.25
N ILE A 33 10.30 5.28 -9.79
CA ILE A 33 8.96 5.46 -9.22
C ILE A 33 8.91 4.95 -7.77
N GLN A 34 9.43 3.74 -7.51
CA GLN A 34 9.47 3.18 -6.16
C GLN A 34 10.34 4.01 -5.21
N LEU A 35 11.49 4.50 -5.66
CA LEU A 35 12.35 5.36 -4.86
C LEU A 35 11.65 6.68 -4.48
N GLN A 36 10.93 7.28 -5.43
CA GLN A 36 10.12 8.48 -5.17
C GLN A 36 9.01 8.20 -4.15
N LEU A 37 8.28 7.08 -4.28
CA LEU A 37 7.23 6.68 -3.34
C LEU A 37 7.78 6.46 -1.93
N LEU A 38 8.94 5.80 -1.79
CA LEU A 38 9.60 5.58 -0.52
C LEU A 38 10.05 6.88 0.13
N ASN A 39 10.64 7.80 -0.64
CA ASN A 39 11.01 9.13 -0.16
C ASN A 39 9.80 9.93 0.29
N ALA A 40 8.72 9.94 -0.49
CA ALA A 40 7.47 10.61 -0.13
C ALA A 40 6.83 10.01 1.14
N LYS A 41 6.86 8.69 1.30
CA LYS A 41 6.40 7.99 2.51
C LYS A 41 7.20 8.43 3.74
N LYS A 42 8.54 8.44 3.64
CA LYS A 42 9.43 8.85 4.73
C LYS A 42 9.19 10.31 5.14
N LEU A 43 9.11 11.22 4.17
CA LEU A 43 8.84 12.63 4.43
C LEU A 43 7.47 12.84 5.10
N ARG A 44 6.43 12.12 4.66
CA ARG A 44 5.10 12.21 5.26
C ARG A 44 5.11 11.74 6.72
N GLN A 45 5.75 10.60 7.00
CA GLN A 45 5.87 10.07 8.36
C GLN A 45 6.61 11.02 9.31
N GLN A 46 7.61 11.75 8.81
CA GLN A 46 8.33 12.75 9.62
C GLN A 46 7.54 14.04 9.80
N LYS A 47 6.80 14.48 8.76
CA LYS A 47 6.11 15.77 8.74
C LYS A 47 4.78 15.76 9.50
N PHE A 48 4.03 14.66 9.43
CA PHE A 48 2.67 14.59 9.98
C PHE A 48 2.59 13.55 11.09
N GLN A 49 2.28 14.03 12.29
CA GLN A 49 1.96 13.17 13.43
C GLN A 49 0.50 12.70 13.33
N GLY A 50 0.29 11.41 13.58
CA GLY A 50 -1.02 10.80 13.71
C GLY A 50 -1.51 10.85 15.15
N ALA A 51 -2.83 10.89 15.34
CA ALA A 51 -3.41 10.67 16.66
C ALA A 51 -3.17 9.23 17.11
N ILE A 52 -2.79 9.04 18.37
CA ILE A 52 -2.54 7.71 18.95
C ILE A 52 -3.83 7.16 19.53
N PHE A 53 -4.33 6.07 18.95
CA PHE A 53 -5.51 5.36 19.44
C PHE A 53 -5.07 4.23 20.40
N ALA A 54 -4.68 4.61 21.62
CA ALA A 54 -4.05 3.70 22.58
C ALA A 54 -4.95 2.53 23.00
N ARG A 55 -6.26 2.78 23.14
CA ARG A 55 -7.24 1.80 23.62
C ARG A 55 -8.45 1.70 22.70
N VAL A 56 -9.05 0.51 22.62
CA VAL A 56 -10.37 0.34 22.02
C VAL A 56 -11.39 0.87 23.02
N GLY A 57 -12.10 1.92 22.62
CA GLY A 57 -13.12 2.54 23.47
C GLY A 57 -14.41 1.74 23.52
N GLU A 58 -15.24 2.03 24.52
CA GLU A 58 -16.55 1.39 24.70
C GLU A 58 -17.44 1.51 23.46
N LYS A 59 -17.36 2.60 22.71
CA LYS A 59 -18.15 2.80 21.48
C LYS A 59 -17.91 1.68 20.46
N VAL A 60 -16.65 1.29 20.23
CA VAL A 60 -16.30 0.23 19.27
C VAL A 60 -16.77 -1.13 19.78
N ASN A 61 -16.52 -1.43 21.05
CA ASN A 61 -16.94 -2.69 21.66
C ASN A 61 -18.46 -2.84 21.70
N THR A 62 -19.18 -1.76 22.00
CA THR A 62 -20.64 -1.73 22.05
C THR A 62 -21.23 -1.88 20.65
N PHE A 63 -20.68 -1.17 19.66
CA PHE A 63 -21.07 -1.34 18.27
C PHE A 63 -20.92 -2.80 17.81
N TYR A 64 -19.74 -3.38 18.04
CA TYR A 64 -19.45 -4.76 17.64
C TYR A 64 -20.35 -5.79 18.34
N SER A 65 -20.59 -5.63 19.65
CA SER A 65 -21.33 -6.63 20.45
C SER A 65 -22.84 -6.48 20.41
N LYS A 66 -23.38 -5.26 20.26
CA LYS A 66 -24.82 -5.00 20.40
C LYS A 66 -25.51 -4.57 19.11
N TYR A 67 -24.79 -3.96 18.18
CA TYR A 67 -25.39 -3.30 17.02
C TYR A 67 -24.99 -3.91 15.68
N LEU A 68 -23.94 -4.73 15.65
CA LEU A 68 -23.52 -5.41 14.43
C LEU A 68 -24.30 -6.74 14.29
N PRO A 69 -25.21 -6.88 13.31
CA PRO A 69 -26.12 -8.01 13.25
C PRO A 69 -25.51 -9.26 12.58
N PHE A 70 -24.20 -9.25 12.32
CA PHE A 70 -23.48 -10.34 11.66
C PHE A 70 -22.05 -10.43 12.17
N GLU A 71 -21.46 -11.61 12.05
CA GLU A 71 -20.04 -11.83 12.35
C GLU A 71 -19.17 -11.25 11.24
N LEU A 72 -18.10 -10.55 11.63
CA LEU A 72 -17.09 -10.12 10.67
C LEU A 72 -16.33 -11.33 10.13
N THR A 73 -16.07 -11.30 8.82
CA THR A 73 -15.20 -12.28 8.18
C THR A 73 -13.78 -12.18 8.73
N ASN A 74 -13.00 -13.26 8.58
CA ASN A 74 -11.59 -13.26 8.97
C ASN A 74 -10.77 -12.18 8.24
N ALA A 75 -11.12 -11.88 6.99
CA ALA A 75 -10.49 -10.81 6.23
C ALA A 75 -10.77 -9.42 6.84
N GLN A 76 -12.02 -9.12 7.17
CA GLN A 76 -12.40 -7.86 7.83
C GLN A 76 -11.74 -7.73 9.22
N LYS A 77 -11.77 -8.79 10.05
CA LYS A 77 -11.10 -8.82 11.36
C LYS A 77 -9.59 -8.55 11.24
N ARG A 78 -8.93 -9.10 10.21
CA ARG A 78 -7.51 -8.84 9.92
C ARG A 78 -7.27 -7.37 9.56
N VAL A 79 -8.04 -6.81 8.63
CA VAL A 79 -7.86 -5.42 8.19
C VAL A 79 -8.09 -4.42 9.34
N ILE A 80 -9.11 -4.64 10.18
CA ILE A 80 -9.34 -3.80 11.38
C ILE A 80 -8.14 -3.85 12.33
N LYS A 81 -7.53 -5.03 12.54
CA LYS A 81 -6.31 -5.16 13.36
C LYS A 81 -5.14 -4.40 12.74
N GLU A 82 -4.96 -4.46 11.43
CA GLU A 82 -3.91 -3.71 10.71
C GLU A 82 -4.11 -2.18 10.84
N ILE A 83 -5.35 -1.69 10.67
CA ILE A 83 -5.71 -0.28 10.88
C ILE A 83 -5.42 0.16 12.31
N ARG A 84 -5.79 -0.67 13.29
CA ARG A 84 -5.51 -0.40 14.70
C ARG A 84 -4.00 -0.33 14.96
N SER A 85 -3.23 -1.27 14.42
CA SER A 85 -1.77 -1.28 14.57
C SER A 85 -1.14 0.00 14.03
N ASP A 86 -1.59 0.49 12.87
CA ASP A 86 -1.07 1.71 12.27
C ASP A 86 -1.40 2.97 13.09
N THR A 87 -2.65 3.06 13.56
CA THR A 87 -3.12 4.20 14.37
C THR A 87 -2.52 4.23 15.79
N GLN A 88 -1.78 3.19 16.18
CA GLN A 88 -1.00 3.16 17.42
C GLN A 88 0.44 3.65 17.25
N THR A 89 0.94 3.77 16.02
CA THR A 89 2.35 4.14 15.75
C THR A 89 2.69 5.60 16.05
N GLY A 90 1.68 6.47 16.15
CA GLY A 90 1.87 7.92 16.21
C GLY A 90 2.23 8.57 14.87
N ALA A 91 2.50 7.78 13.82
CA ALA A 91 2.57 8.29 12.46
C ALA A 91 1.17 8.36 11.83
N GLN A 92 0.95 9.31 10.92
CA GLN A 92 -0.31 9.38 10.18
C GLN A 92 -0.53 8.10 9.35
N MET A 93 -1.62 7.37 9.62
CA MET A 93 -2.02 6.21 8.81
C MET A 93 -2.38 6.64 7.39
N ASN A 94 -1.86 5.92 6.39
CA ASN A 94 -2.17 6.13 4.97
C ASN A 94 -2.42 4.78 4.30
N ARG A 95 -3.65 4.29 4.42
CA ARG A 95 -4.07 2.97 3.90
C ARG A 95 -5.19 3.12 2.88
N LEU A 96 -5.15 2.26 1.86
CA LEU A 96 -6.26 2.03 0.94
C LEU A 96 -6.95 0.72 1.33
N ILE A 97 -8.24 0.80 1.66
CA ILE A 97 -9.07 -0.39 1.90
C ILE A 97 -9.70 -0.79 0.57
N GLN A 98 -9.30 -1.95 0.05
CA GLN A 98 -9.74 -2.45 -1.24
C GLN A 98 -10.47 -3.79 -1.10
N GLY A 99 -11.50 -3.99 -1.93
CA GLY A 99 -12.33 -5.18 -1.97
C GLY A 99 -13.51 -4.98 -2.93
N ASP A 100 -14.16 -6.07 -3.35
CA ASP A 100 -15.26 -6.02 -4.32
C ASP A 100 -16.50 -5.30 -3.79
N VAL A 101 -17.43 -4.92 -4.68
CA VAL A 101 -18.74 -4.39 -4.26
C VAL A 101 -19.45 -5.44 -3.40
N GLY A 102 -20.02 -5.03 -2.26
CA GLY A 102 -20.67 -5.94 -1.32
C GLY A 102 -19.74 -6.66 -0.32
N SER A 103 -18.41 -6.52 -0.42
CA SER A 103 -17.45 -7.15 0.53
C SER A 103 -17.45 -6.57 1.96
N GLY A 104 -18.34 -5.61 2.26
CA GLY A 104 -18.46 -5.01 3.58
C GLY A 104 -17.32 -4.05 3.93
N LYS A 105 -16.73 -3.34 2.96
CA LYS A 105 -15.70 -2.31 3.24
C LYS A 105 -16.19 -1.21 4.20
N THR A 106 -17.48 -0.91 4.22
CA THR A 106 -18.08 0.14 5.06
C THR A 106 -18.09 -0.20 6.56
N VAL A 107 -18.08 -1.49 6.92
CA VAL A 107 -18.05 -1.91 8.33
C VAL A 107 -16.62 -1.91 8.91
N VAL A 108 -15.61 -1.93 8.02
CA VAL A 108 -14.18 -1.87 8.35
C VAL A 108 -13.76 -0.42 8.55
#